data_AF-A0A533X5D4-F1
#
_entry.id   AF-A0A533X5D4-F1
#
_cell.length_a   1.000
_cell.length_b   1.000
_cell.length_c   1.000
_cell.angle_alpha   90.00
_cell.angle_beta   90.00
_cell.angle_gamma   90.00
#
_symmetry.space_group_name_H-M   'P 1'
#
loop_
_entity.id
_entity.type
_entity.pdbx_description
1 polymer ?
#
loop_
_entity_poly.entity_id
_entity_poly.type
_entity_poly.pdbx_seq_one_letter_code
_entity_poly.pdbx_strand_id
1 'polypeptide(L)'
;MDLKFGSPLSEDLRAKFKRRSVRPTVGDSVRIVRGEFRNIEGKVTKVLPKKGKVNVEGVSREKIKGGTAPAPIDASKVVITAFNLEDKLRKMKLEAQ
;
A
#
# COMPACT_ATOMS: atom_id res chain seq x y z
N MET A 1 3.02 0.11 -22.12
CA MET A 1 2.73 1.10 -21.06
C MET A 1 3.04 0.47 -19.73
N ASP A 2 4.20 0.82 -19.16
CA ASP A 2 4.65 0.34 -17.86
C ASP A 2 3.69 0.80 -16.76
N LEU A 3 2.99 -0.15 -16.12
CA LEU A 3 2.18 0.17 -14.95
C LEU A 3 3.11 0.63 -13.82
N LYS A 4 3.06 1.92 -13.51
CA LYS A 4 3.78 2.52 -12.39
C LYS A 4 3.18 1.98 -11.08
N PHE A 5 3.78 0.92 -10.55
CA PHE A 5 3.32 0.24 -9.33
C PHE A 5 4.24 0.54 -8.14
N GLY A 6 4.03 1.69 -7.52
CA GLY A 6 4.76 2.11 -6.33
C GLY A 6 3.93 3.05 -5.46
N SER A 7 4.12 2.95 -4.16
CA SER A 7 3.49 3.80 -3.16
C SER A 7 4.53 4.74 -2.54
N PRO A 8 4.22 6.04 -2.36
CA PRO A 8 5.06 6.95 -1.59
C PRO A 8 5.26 6.46 -0.15
N LEU A 9 6.43 6.79 0.41
CA LEU A 9 6.75 6.54 1.81
C LEU A 9 6.37 7.73 2.69
N SER A 10 6.04 7.47 3.96
CA SER A 10 5.92 8.52 4.98
C SER A 10 7.23 9.27 5.16
N GLU A 11 7.19 10.51 5.64
CA GLU A 11 8.38 11.34 5.77
C GLU A 11 9.45 10.70 6.65
N ASP A 12 9.03 10.04 7.74
CA ASP A 12 9.92 9.27 8.62
C ASP A 12 10.64 8.13 7.89
N LEU A 13 9.92 7.36 7.08
CA LEU A 13 10.49 6.26 6.32
C LEU A 13 11.37 6.77 5.17
N ARG A 14 11.01 7.90 4.55
CA ARG A 14 11.84 8.55 3.52
C ARG A 14 13.18 8.99 4.09
N ALA A 15 13.19 9.54 5.31
CA ALA A 15 14.42 9.95 5.98
C ALA A 15 15.30 8.73 6.33
N LYS A 16 14.71 7.67 6.90
CA LYS A 16 15.43 6.46 7.31
C LYS A 16 16.02 5.68 6.14
N PHE A 17 15.20 5.43 5.11
CA PHE A 17 15.57 4.55 4.00
C PHE A 17 16.02 5.30 2.73
N LYS A 18 16.10 6.64 2.78
CA LYS A 18 16.51 7.53 1.66
C LYS A 18 15.85 7.22 0.31
N ARG A 19 14.61 6.72 0.34
CA ARG A 19 13.80 6.39 -0.84
C ARG A 19 12.50 7.17 -0.85
N ARG A 20 12.00 7.49 -2.05
CA ARG A 20 10.74 8.23 -2.22
C ARG A 20 9.50 7.32 -2.26
N SER A 21 9.64 6.15 -2.84
CA SER A 21 8.55 5.20 -3.07
C SER A 21 9.07 3.78 -3.16
N VAL A 22 8.21 2.81 -2.85
CA VAL A 22 8.51 1.38 -2.96
C VAL A 22 7.25 0.61 -3.32
N ARG A 23 7.43 -0.64 -3.73
CA ARG A 23 6.33 -1.56 -3.99
C ARG A 23 5.68 -1.99 -2.66
N PRO A 24 4.36 -1.77 -2.49
CA PRO A 24 3.64 -2.28 -1.34
C PRO A 24 3.57 -3.82 -1.38
N THR A 25 3.69 -4.43 -0.22
CA THR A 25 3.62 -5.87 0.02
C THR A 25 2.51 -6.16 1.02
N VAL A 26 2.01 -7.39 0.99
CA VAL A 26 1.02 -7.88 1.95
C VAL A 26 1.59 -7.74 3.38
N GLY A 27 0.78 -7.19 4.28
CA GLY A 27 1.15 -6.91 5.67
C GLY A 27 1.75 -5.52 5.92
N ASP A 28 2.12 -4.74 4.88
CA ASP A 28 2.52 -3.35 5.08
C ASP A 28 1.35 -2.54 5.66
N SER A 29 1.66 -1.62 6.57
CA SER A 29 0.67 -0.66 7.06
C SER A 29 0.68 0.58 6.18
N VAL A 30 -0.52 0.99 5.79
CA VAL A 30 -0.70 2.05 4.81
C VAL A 30 -1.81 3.00 5.20
N ARG A 31 -1.67 4.25 4.75
CA ARG A 31 -2.66 5.31 4.89
C ARG A 31 -3.10 5.82 3.53
N ILE A 32 -4.39 6.00 3.35
CA ILE A 32 -4.96 6.50 2.10
C ILE A 32 -5.00 8.02 2.13
N VAL A 33 -4.36 8.65 1.14
CA VAL A 33 -4.24 10.12 1.08
C VAL A 33 -5.23 10.77 0.13
N ARG A 34 -5.82 10.02 -0.80
CA ARG A 34 -6.71 10.54 -1.86
C ARG A 34 -7.88 9.59 -2.12
N GLY A 35 -9.05 10.16 -2.45
CA GLY A 35 -10.26 9.43 -2.81
C GLY A 35 -11.29 9.35 -1.67
N GLU A 36 -12.30 8.50 -1.84
CA GLU A 36 -13.41 8.31 -0.90
C GLU A 36 -12.94 7.81 0.47
N PHE A 37 -11.90 6.97 0.50
CA PHE A 37 -11.37 6.34 1.70
C PHE A 37 -10.22 7.14 2.35
N ARG A 38 -10.19 8.47 2.16
CA ARG A 38 -9.10 9.33 2.65
C ARG A 38 -9.01 9.28 4.19
N ASN A 39 -7.78 9.33 4.70
CA ASN A 39 -7.43 9.25 6.13
C ASN A 39 -7.74 7.91 6.81
N ILE A 40 -8.16 6.90 6.06
CA ILE A 40 -8.24 5.54 6.59
C ILE A 40 -6.83 4.94 6.57
N GLU A 41 -6.50 4.31 7.69
CA GLU A 41 -5.28 3.52 7.87
C GLU A 41 -5.65 2.05 7.98
N GLY A 42 -4.83 1.19 7.41
CA GLY A 42 -5.06 -0.24 7.45
C GLY A 42 -3.89 -1.02 6.89
N LYS A 43 -3.97 -2.35 7.03
CA LYS A 43 -2.95 -3.25 6.48
C LYS A 43 -3.28 -3.64 5.05
N VAL A 44 -2.25 -3.83 4.24
CA VAL A 44 -2.40 -4.37 2.88
C VAL A 44 -2.72 -5.85 2.97
N THR A 45 -3.93 -6.24 2.55
CA THR A 45 -4.36 -7.65 2.54
C THR A 45 -3.99 -8.34 1.23
N LYS A 46 -4.06 -7.60 0.12
CA LYS A 46 -3.78 -8.15 -1.21
C LYS A 46 -3.18 -7.11 -2.14
N VAL A 47 -2.21 -7.55 -2.94
CA VAL A 47 -1.52 -6.74 -3.94
C VAL A 47 -1.91 -7.23 -5.33
N LEU A 48 -2.38 -6.34 -6.21
CA LEU A 48 -2.83 -6.65 -7.56
C LEU A 48 -1.88 -6.00 -8.60
N PRO A 49 -0.69 -6.58 -8.85
CA PRO A 49 0.33 -5.97 -9.70
C PRO A 49 -0.13 -5.75 -11.13
N LYS A 50 -0.93 -6.67 -11.70
CA LYS A 50 -1.47 -6.53 -13.06
C LYS A 50 -2.39 -5.29 -13.22
N LYS A 51 -3.01 -4.83 -12.13
CA LYS A 51 -3.95 -3.71 -12.13
C LYS A 51 -3.37 -2.43 -11.52
N GLY A 52 -2.18 -2.49 -10.94
CA GLY A 52 -1.60 -1.36 -10.21
C GLY A 52 -2.27 -1.04 -8.87
N LYS A 53 -3.06 -1.98 -8.31
CA LYS A 53 -3.94 -1.71 -7.15
C LYS A 53 -3.59 -2.54 -5.92
N VAL A 54 -4.05 -2.10 -4.76
CA VAL A 54 -3.93 -2.78 -3.47
C VAL A 54 -5.28 -2.82 -2.76
N ASN A 55 -5.53 -3.88 -2.02
CA ASN A 55 -6.64 -3.97 -1.10
C ASN A 55 -6.13 -3.68 0.31
N VAL A 56 -6.83 -2.80 1.01
CA VAL A 56 -6.51 -2.37 2.37
C VAL A 56 -7.61 -2.87 3.30
N GLU A 57 -7.22 -3.38 4.47
CA GLU A 57 -8.15 -3.77 5.52
C GLU A 57 -9.01 -2.58 5.96
N GLY A 58 -10.29 -2.81 6.24
CA GLY A 58 -11.27 -1.76 6.53
C GLY A 58 -11.83 -1.03 5.30
N VAL A 59 -11.25 -1.23 4.11
CA VAL A 59 -11.72 -0.61 2.87
C VAL A 59 -12.54 -1.60 2.05
N SER A 60 -13.85 -1.49 2.22
CA SER A 60 -14.83 -2.30 1.49
C SER A 60 -15.96 -1.42 0.94
N ARG A 61 -16.65 -1.96 -0.07
CA ARG A 61 -17.80 -1.35 -0.72
C ARG A 61 -18.96 -2.34 -0.68
N GLU A 62 -20.13 -1.86 -0.30
CA GLU A 62 -21.35 -2.65 -0.35
C GLU A 62 -21.82 -2.86 -1.79
N LYS A 63 -22.28 -4.07 -2.09
CA LYS A 63 -22.90 -4.42 -3.36
C LYS A 63 -24.41 -4.23 -3.28
N ILE A 64 -25.00 -3.84 -4.40
CA ILE A 64 -26.46 -3.70 -4.57
C ILE A 64 -27.20 -5.00 -4.23
N LYS A 65 -26.59 -6.16 -4.51
CA LYS A 65 -27.16 -7.50 -4.22
C LYS A 65 -26.98 -7.96 -2.77
N GLY A 66 -26.55 -7.07 -1.86
CA GLY A 66 -26.14 -7.41 -0.51
C GLY A 66 -24.69 -7.92 -0.44
N GLY A 67 -24.04 -7.64 0.69
CA GLY A 67 -22.67 -8.07 1.00
C GLY A 67 -21.58 -7.04 0.68
N THR A 68 -20.40 -7.26 1.23
CA THR A 68 -19.23 -6.36 1.11
C THR A 68 -18.18 -6.94 0.18
N ALA A 69 -17.65 -6.13 -0.73
CA ALA A 69 -16.45 -6.47 -1.50
C ALA A 69 -15.29 -5.53 -1.16
N PRO A 70 -14.05 -6.03 -1.16
CA PRO A 70 -12.89 -5.18 -0.97
C PRO A 70 -12.81 -4.14 -2.10
N ALA A 71 -12.59 -2.88 -1.75
CA ALA A 71 -12.44 -1.81 -2.72
C ALA A 71 -10.97 -1.66 -3.10
N PRO A 72 -10.56 -1.99 -4.34
CA PRO A 72 -9.16 -1.92 -4.73
C PRO A 72 -8.74 -0.46 -4.95
N ILE A 73 -7.72 -0.03 -4.23
CA ILE A 73 -7.19 1.33 -4.25
C ILE A 73 -5.94 1.38 -5.13
N ASP A 74 -5.74 2.47 -5.83
CA ASP A 74 -4.52 2.69 -6.61
C ASP A 74 -3.30 2.88 -5.68
N ALA A 75 -2.18 2.22 -5.99
CA ALA A 75 -0.98 2.30 -5.16
C ALA A 75 -0.44 3.73 -4.99
N SER A 76 -0.65 4.61 -5.98
CA SER A 76 -0.23 6.02 -5.91
C SER A 76 -1.05 6.87 -4.94
N LYS A 77 -2.24 6.41 -4.53
CA LYS A 77 -3.13 7.09 -3.59
C LYS A 77 -2.88 6.70 -2.14
N VAL A 78 -1.86 5.88 -1.91
CA VAL A 78 -1.59 5.22 -0.63
C VAL A 78 -0.16 5.55 -0.21
N VAL A 79 0.01 5.94 1.05
CA VAL A 79 1.32 6.18 1.68
C VAL A 79 1.62 5.02 2.62
N ILE A 80 2.82 4.46 2.54
CA ILE A 80 3.27 3.42 3.48
C ILE A 80 3.72 4.11 4.77
N THR A 81 3.15 3.66 5.90
CA THR A 81 3.45 4.17 7.24
C THR A 81 4.35 3.22 8.02
N ALA A 82 4.21 1.91 7.81
CA ALA A 82 5.10 0.91 8.37
C ALA A 82 5.32 -0.27 7.42
N PHE A 83 6.53 -0.82 7.44
CA PHE A 83 6.90 -1.97 6.63
C PHE A 83 6.67 -3.28 7.35
N ASN A 84 6.19 -4.27 6.60
CA ASN A 84 6.36 -5.66 6.99
C ASN A 84 7.79 -6.12 6.63
N LEU A 85 8.57 -6.49 7.65
CA LEU A 85 9.98 -6.89 7.54
C LEU A 85 10.21 -8.37 7.85
N GLU A 86 9.16 -9.20 7.82
CA GLU A 86 9.29 -10.66 7.96
C GLU A 86 10.24 -11.26 6.91
N ASP A 87 10.24 -10.71 5.70
CA ASP A 87 11.09 -11.16 4.60
C ASP A 87 12.51 -10.56 4.71
N LYS A 88 13.50 -11.42 4.97
CA LYS A 88 14.91 -11.03 5.12
C LYS A 88 15.47 -10.35 3.87
N LEU A 89 15.07 -10.79 2.67
CA LEU A 89 15.56 -10.22 1.40
C LEU A 89 15.00 -8.81 1.18
N ARG A 90 13.72 -8.58 1.53
CA ARG A 90 13.11 -7.25 1.50
C ARG A 90 13.80 -6.29 2.45
N LYS A 91 14.09 -6.74 3.67
CA LYS A 91 14.82 -5.96 4.67
C LYS A 91 16.20 -5.55 4.13
N MET A 92 16.99 -6.50 3.62
CA MET A 92 18.28 -6.23 2.97
C MET A 92 18.14 -5.22 1.81
N LYS A 93 17.12 -5.36 0.95
CA LYS A 93 16.89 -4.42 -0.15
C LYS A 93 16.51 -3.02 0.29
N LEU A 94 15.84 -2.88 1.44
CA LEU A 94 15.46 -1.57 2.00
C LEU A 94 16.65 -0.90 2.69
N GLU A 95 17.46 -1.68 3.40
CA GLU A 95 18.64 -1.20 4.15
C GLU A 95 19.90 -1.08 3.29
N ALA A 96 20.00 -1.76 2.14
CA ALA A 96 21.11 -1.62 1.21
C ALA A 96 21.08 -0.23 0.56
N GLN A 97 21.66 0.74 1.27
CA GLN A 97 21.95 2.09 0.80
C GLN A 97 23.07 2.74 1.59
#